data_AF-A0A3C0B7K7-F1
#
_entry.id   AF-A0A3C0B7K7-F1
#
_cell.length_a   1.000
_cell.length_b   1.000
_cell.length_c   1.000
_cell.angle_alpha   90.00
_cell.angle_beta   90.00
_cell.angle_gamma   90.00
#
_symmetry.space_group_name_H-M   'P 1'
#
loop_
_entity.id
_entity.type
_entity.pdbx_description
1 polymer ?
#
loop_
_entity_poly.entity_id
_entity_poly.type
_entity_poly.pdbx_seq_one_letter_code
_entity_poly.pdbx_strand_id
1 'polypeptide(L)' 'LMQNRRPLILTRAGFAGLQRYTALWTGDNQATDEHLMLGVRLLNSLGLSGVAFAGVDVGGFS' A
#
# COMPACT_ATOMS: atom_id res chain seq x y z
N LEU A 1 22.52 3.73 13.60
CA LEU A 1 21.45 4.64 13.15
C LEU A 1 20.09 4.38 13.81
N MET A 2 19.66 3.14 14.10
CA MET A 2 18.38 2.89 14.79
C MET A 2 18.45 1.98 16.04
N GLN A 3 19.62 1.78 16.65
CA GLN A 3 19.78 1.01 17.91
C GLN A 3 19.02 -0.35 17.92
N ASN A 4 19.13 -1.16 16.86
CA ASN A 4 18.40 -2.43 16.69
C ASN A 4 16.86 -2.36 16.68
N ARG A 5 16.27 -1.18 16.51
CA ARG A 5 14.82 -1.06 16.27
C ARG A 5 14.48 -1.39 14.82
N ARG A 6 13.34 -2.04 14.63
CA ARG A 6 12.76 -2.31 13.31
C ARG A 6 12.02 -1.06 12.83
N PRO A 7 12.42 -0.43 11.71
CA PRO A 7 11.66 0.68 11.15
C PRO A 7 10.37 0.18 10.48
N LEU A 8 9.39 1.07 10.39
CA LEU A 8 8.33 0.94 9.40
C LEU A 8 8.85 1.56 8.09
N ILE A 9 8.82 0.77 7.02
CA ILE A 9 9.09 1.24 5.66
C ILE A 9 7.76 1.24 4.93
N LEU A 10 7.41 2.37 4.34
CA LEU A 10 6.26 2.55 3.49
C LEU A 10 6.77 2.98 2.12
N THR A 11 6.37 2.27 1.07
CA THR A 11 6.75 2.58 -0.31
C THR A 11 5.51 2.81 -1.16
N ARG A 12 5.68 3.56 -2.25
CA ARG A 12 4.68 3.69 -3.33
C ARG A 12 4.82 2.61 -4.40
N ALA A 13 6.01 2.00 -4.52
CA ALA A 13 6.33 1.08 -5.60
C ALA A 13 7.22 -0.08 -5.14
N GLY A 14 7.20 -1.19 -5.89
CA GLY A 14 8.06 -2.34 -5.64
C GLY A 14 7.90 -3.43 -6.70
N PHE A 15 8.58 -4.56 -6.49
CA PHE A 15 8.53 -5.75 -7.34
C PHE A 15 8.22 -7.01 -6.50
N ALA A 16 8.06 -8.17 -7.14
CA ALA A 16 7.79 -9.43 -6.47
C ALA A 16 8.76 -9.68 -5.29
N GLY A 17 8.22 -9.84 -4.08
CA GLY A 17 9.00 -10.03 -2.86
C GLY A 17 9.12 -8.79 -1.96
N LEU A 18 8.59 -7.63 -2.35
CA LEU A 18 8.63 -6.39 -1.56
C LEU A 18 8.04 -6.55 -0.15
N GLN A 19 7.08 -7.45 0.04
CA GLN A 19 6.41 -7.71 1.33
C GLN A 19 7.37 -8.17 2.44
N ARG A 20 8.60 -8.59 2.10
CA ARG A 20 9.66 -8.92 3.07
C ARG A 20 10.29 -7.70 3.71
N TYR A 21 10.11 -6.51 3.12
CA TYR A 21 10.88 -5.31 3.47
C TYR A 21 10.00 -4.10 3.82
N THR A 22 8.77 -4.02 3.30
CA THR A 22 7.97 -2.79 3.36
C THR A 22 6.47 -3.06 3.34
N ALA A 23 5.71 -2.14 3.92
CA ALA A 23 4.30 -1.96 3.60
C ALA A 23 4.16 -1.15 2.30
N LEU A 24 3.02 -1.28 1.62
CA LEU A 24 2.72 -0.57 0.37
C LEU A 24 1.61 0.45 0.57
N TRP A 25 1.84 1.69 0.16
CA TRP A 25 0.80 2.67 -0.11
C TRP A 25 0.59 2.73 -1.61
N THR A 26 -0.66 2.69 -2.07
CA THR A 26 -0.99 2.52 -3.49
C THR A 26 -0.79 3.78 -4.33
N GLY A 27 -0.42 4.91 -3.71
CA GLY A 27 -0.27 6.18 -4.39
C GLY A 27 -1.55 7.02 -4.39
N ASP A 28 -1.48 8.08 -5.20
CA ASP A 28 -2.38 9.22 -5.20
C ASP A 28 -3.78 8.86 -5.77
N ASN A 29 -4.75 8.55 -4.91
CA ASN A 29 -6.17 8.36 -5.29
C ASN A 29 -6.98 9.65 -5.11
N GLN A 30 -8.21 9.70 -5.65
CA GLN A 30 -9.12 10.83 -5.52
C GLN A 30 -10.25 10.55 -4.54
N ALA A 31 -10.83 11.61 -4.00
CA ALA A 31 -12.00 11.58 -3.12
C ALA A 31 -13.31 11.29 -3.89
N THR A 32 -13.38 10.18 -4.64
CA THR A 32 -14.58 9.78 -5.39
C THR A 32 -14.95 8.31 -5.13
N ASP A 33 -16.23 7.98 -5.33
CA ASP A 33 -16.74 6.62 -5.13
C ASP A 33 -16.08 5.61 -6.09
N GLU A 34 -15.72 6.05 -7.30
CA GLU A 34 -14.99 5.23 -8.27
C GLU A 34 -13.60 4.87 -7.76
N HIS A 35 -12.88 5.83 -7.18
CA HIS A 35 -11.56 5.61 -6.59
C HIS A 35 -11.63 4.77 -5.31
N LEU A 36 -12.70 4.90 -4.52
CA LEU A 36 -12.96 4.00 -3.38
C LEU A 36 -13.10 2.55 -3.87
N MET A 37 -13.92 2.31 -4.89
CA MET A 37 -14.13 0.96 -5.43
C MET A 37 -12.88 0.40 -6.11
N LEU A 38 -12.13 1.25 -6.83
CA LEU A 38 -10.84 0.89 -7.41
C LEU A 38 -9.84 0.48 -6.31
N GLY A 39 -9.81 1.21 -5.20
CA GLY A 39 -8.98 0.90 -4.03
C GLY A 39 -9.24 -0.49 -3.47
N VAL A 40 -10.51 -0.87 -3.27
CA VAL A 40 -10.88 -2.22 -2.78
C VAL A 40 -10.37 -3.32 -3.72
N ARG A 41 -10.53 -3.13 -5.04
CA ARG A 41 -10.07 -4.11 -6.05
C ARG A 41 -8.55 -4.24 -6.06
N LEU A 42 -7.84 -3.12 -5.95
CA LEU A 42 -6.39 -3.07 -5.93
C LEU A 42 -5.83 -3.78 -4.68
N LEU A 43 -6.39 -3.50 -3.50
CA LEU A 43 -5.98 -4.15 -2.25
C LEU A 43 -6.22 -5.67 -2.27
N ASN A 44 -7.35 -6.12 -2.82
CA ASN A 44 -7.62 -7.56 -2.98
C ASN A 44 -6.60 -8.23 -3.91
N SER A 45 -6.26 -7.57 -5.01
CA SER A 45 -5.27 -8.08 -5.99
C SER A 45 -3.87 -8.17 -5.40
N LEU A 46 -3.48 -7.17 -4.60
CA LEU A 46 -2.23 -7.15 -3.84
C LEU A 46 -2.18 -8.25 -2.78
N GLY A 47 -3.28 -8.45 -2.05
CA GLY A 47 -3.41 -9.53 -1.06
C GLY A 47 -3.24 -10.91 -1.69
N LEU A 48 -3.90 -11.17 -2.83
CA LEU A 48 -3.72 -12.41 -3.61
C LEU A 48 -2.29 -12.58 -4.15
N SER A 49 -1.59 -11.48 -4.40
CA SER A 49 -0.18 -11.47 -4.83
C SER A 49 0.82 -11.59 -3.67
N GLY A 50 0.34 -11.80 -2.44
CA GLY A 50 1.17 -11.96 -1.25
C GLY A 50 1.63 -10.66 -0.58
N VAL A 51 1.03 -9.52 -0.91
CA VAL A 51 1.31 -8.23 -0.28
C VAL A 51 0.24 -7.96 0.78
N ALA A 52 0.47 -8.48 1.99
CA ALA A 52 -0.52 -8.42 3.09
C ALA A 52 -0.65 -7.01 3.70
N PHE A 53 0.43 -6.24 3.76
CA PHE A 53 0.44 -4.89 4.31
C PHE A 53 0.38 -3.87 3.18
N ALA A 54 -0.83 -3.53 2.74
CA ALA A 54 -1.10 -2.53 1.72
C ALA A 54 -2.27 -1.61 2.11
N GLY A 55 -2.27 -0.36 1.64
CA GLY A 55 -3.32 0.61 1.92
C GLY A 55 -3.46 1.69 0.83
N VAL A 56 -4.65 2.28 0.78
CA VAL A 56 -5.02 3.44 -0.04
C VAL A 56 -5.22 4.66 0.88
N ASP A 57 -5.15 5.89 0.38
CA ASP A 57 -5.51 7.04 1.21
C ASP A 57 -7.02 7.09 1.46
N VAL A 58 -7.38 7.10 2.74
CA VAL A 58 -8.77 7.22 3.16
C VAL A 58 -9.23 8.64 2.93
N GLY A 59 -10.29 8.80 2.14
CA GLY A 59 -10.82 10.11 1.76
C GLY A 59 -10.18 10.71 0.51
N GLY A 60 -9.23 10.03 -0.13
CA GLY A 60 -8.51 10.53 -1.30
C GLY A 60 -7.30 11.39 -0.96
N PHE A 61 -6.32 11.39 -1.86
CA PHE A 61 -5.11 12.21 -1.80
C PHE A 61 -5.30 13.59 -2.44
N SER A 62 -5.94 13.69 -3.61
CA SER A 62 -6.23 14.97 -4.30
C SER A 62 -7.70 15.18 -4.66
#